data_AF-A0A9P3PZP6-F1
#
_entry.id   AF-A0A9P3PZP6-F1
#
_cell.length_a   1.000
_cell.length_b   1.000
_cell.length_c   1.000
_cell.angle_alpha   90.00
_cell.angle_beta   90.00
_cell.angle_gamma   90.00
#
_symmetry.space_group_name_H-M   'P 1'
#
loop_
_entity.id
_entity.type
_entity.pdbx_description
1 polymer ?
#
loop_
_entity_poly.entity_id
_entity_poly.type
_entity_poly.pdbx_seq_one_letter_code
_entity_poly.pdbx_strand_id
1 'polypeptide(L)'
;MSAVVEQALIWAVLISITLSGGSALVMFSCRRAAKGSLPLTEPNGYGWRGNGIKTPSTLRSEQTWRAGNGAAARLAPMYVLFNLAVVAALVAAAARGWRLIVAMIGGTAFVAWICLLIVTAVVASRAARAASDDPAGQRPAVAELRPTGHAAPVSGRTGTILGWICAFAACGLLLYLFGTIVDGYLLAIHHRLQPNSTFGFRDPVASSCLPRWYAAQRAGFTWMLFGYGTVLVTSLSLCAAVAIKRRSPWDICLLVLGTVLVLVVVLVPAGIHADTVARAVPC
;
A
#
# COMPACT_ATOMS: atom_id res chain seq x y z
N MET A 1 -17.91 -22.58 3.19
CA MET A 1 -17.52 -21.20 2.77
C MET A 1 -16.99 -21.30 1.35
N SER A 2 -17.37 -20.41 0.42
CA SER A 2 -16.88 -20.50 -0.97
C SER A 2 -15.40 -20.08 -1.05
N ALA A 3 -14.62 -20.69 -1.94
CA ALA A 3 -13.19 -20.40 -2.10
C ALA A 3 -12.89 -18.91 -2.36
N VAL A 4 -13.83 -18.19 -2.97
CA VAL A 4 -13.75 -16.74 -3.22
C VAL A 4 -13.82 -15.93 -1.92
N VAL A 5 -14.67 -16.35 -0.98
CA VAL A 5 -14.79 -15.71 0.35
C VAL A 5 -13.51 -15.97 1.16
N GLU A 6 -12.97 -17.19 1.12
CA GLU A 6 -11.72 -17.54 1.78
C GLU A 6 -10.54 -16.68 1.27
N GLN A 7 -10.42 -16.52 -0.04
CA GLN A 7 -9.40 -15.65 -0.63
C GLN A 7 -9.59 -14.18 -0.26
N ALA A 8 -10.83 -13.68 -0.31
CA ALA A 8 -11.11 -12.30 0.11
C ALA A 8 -10.73 -12.07 1.59
N LEU A 9 -10.95 -13.07 2.44
CA LEU A 9 -10.56 -13.03 3.85
C LEU A 9 -9.04 -13.07 4.04
N ILE A 10 -8.31 -13.89 3.28
CA ILE A 10 -6.84 -13.90 3.31
C ILE A 10 -6.29 -12.50 2.96
N TRP A 11 -6.79 -11.88 1.89
CA TRP A 11 -6.38 -10.52 1.51
C TRP A 11 -6.75 -9.49 2.57
N ALA A 12 -7.95 -9.56 3.13
CA ALA A 12 -8.38 -8.69 4.22
C ALA A 12 -7.46 -8.81 5.46
N VAL A 13 -7.08 -10.04 5.84
CA VAL A 13 -6.17 -10.31 6.96
C VAL A 13 -4.78 -9.77 6.68
N LEU A 14 -4.22 -10.03 5.50
CA LEU A 14 -2.89 -9.54 5.11
C LEU A 14 -2.82 -8.01 5.17
N ILE A 15 -3.78 -7.33 4.53
CA ILE A 15 -3.88 -5.85 4.54
C ILE A 15 -4.01 -5.33 5.98
N SER A 16 -4.86 -5.96 6.78
CA SER A 16 -5.10 -5.57 8.17
C SER A 16 -3.84 -5.70 9.03
N ILE A 17 -3.11 -6.81 8.90
CA ILE A 17 -1.85 -7.05 9.63
C ILE A 17 -0.80 -6.03 9.20
N THR A 18 -0.66 -5.76 7.90
CA THR A 18 0.32 -4.79 7.41
C THR A 18 0.05 -3.37 7.91
N LEU A 19 -1.19 -2.88 7.81
CA LEU A 19 -1.55 -1.52 8.26
C LEU A 19 -1.50 -1.39 9.78
N SER A 20 -2.02 -2.38 10.51
CA SER A 20 -2.02 -2.39 11.98
C SER A 20 -0.61 -2.54 12.52
N GLY A 21 0.19 -3.45 11.96
CA GLY A 21 1.59 -3.66 12.31
C GLY A 21 2.44 -2.42 12.03
N GLY A 22 2.26 -1.78 10.88
CA GLY A 22 2.92 -0.51 10.55
C GLY A 22 2.54 0.60 11.53
N SER A 23 1.25 0.74 11.84
CA SER A 23 0.75 1.70 12.83
C SER A 23 1.35 1.46 14.22
N ALA A 24 1.34 0.20 14.67
CA ALA A 24 1.88 -0.20 15.96
C ALA A 24 3.38 0.08 16.04
N LEU A 25 4.13 -0.24 14.99
CA LEU A 25 5.56 0.03 14.91
C LEU A 25 5.85 1.53 15.03
N VAL A 26 5.16 2.37 14.25
CA VAL A 26 5.34 3.83 14.29
C VAL A 26 5.01 4.39 15.68
N MET A 27 3.88 3.99 16.27
CA MET A 27 3.48 4.48 17.60
C MET A 27 4.38 3.97 18.72
N PHE A 28 4.83 2.71 18.65
CA PHE A 28 5.80 2.14 19.59
C PHE A 28 7.13 2.88 19.53
N SER A 29 7.63 3.14 18.32
CA SER A 29 8.81 3.95 18.05
C SER A 29 8.70 5.36 18.63
N CYS A 30 7.59 6.06 18.37
CA CYS A 30 7.34 7.38 18.95
C CYS A 30 7.32 7.33 20.48
N ARG A 31 6.65 6.34 21.08
CA ARG A 31 6.57 6.18 22.54
C ARG A 31 7.92 5.89 23.16
N ARG A 32 8.76 5.08 22.51
CA ARG A 32 10.13 4.79 22.96
C ARG A 32 11.02 6.04 22.90
N ALA A 33 10.93 6.81 21.82
CA ALA A 33 11.64 8.07 21.67
C ALA A 33 11.19 9.11 22.72
N ALA A 34 9.88 9.23 22.96
CA ALA A 34 9.33 10.13 23.98
C ALA A 34 9.83 9.82 25.40
N LYS A 35 10.02 8.54 25.72
CA LYS A 35 10.56 8.08 27.01
C LYS A 35 12.09 8.21 27.13
N GLY A 36 12.78 8.69 26.09
CA GLY A 36 14.25 8.77 26.08
C GLY A 36 14.95 7.42 25.92
N SER A 37 14.23 6.34 25.60
CA SER A 37 14.80 5.00 25.37
C SER A 37 15.39 4.81 23.96
N LEU A 38 15.31 5.86 23.13
CA LEU A 38 15.92 5.98 21.81
C LEU A 38 16.58 7.36 21.73
N PRO A 39 17.91 7.46 21.89
CA PRO A 39 18.63 8.73 21.84
C PRO A 39 18.63 9.32 20.42
N LEU A 40 18.71 10.64 20.35
CA LEU A 40 18.84 11.42 19.10
C LEU A 40 20.18 11.13 18.40
N THR A 41 21.25 10.98 19.18
CA THR A 41 22.61 10.72 18.71
C THR A 41 22.94 9.22 18.76
N GLU A 42 22.65 8.50 17.67
CA GLU A 42 23.53 7.41 17.26
C GLU A 42 24.51 7.96 16.21
N PRO A 43 25.82 7.62 16.25
CA PRO A 43 26.87 8.35 15.52
C PRO A 43 26.80 8.28 13.99
N ASN A 44 25.93 7.44 13.44
CA ASN A 44 25.76 7.27 11.99
C ASN A 44 24.38 7.79 11.60
N GLY A 45 24.30 9.10 11.32
CA GLY A 45 23.09 9.92 11.09
C GLY A 45 22.11 9.49 9.96
N TYR A 46 22.18 8.25 9.50
CA TYR A 46 21.26 7.62 8.54
C TYR A 46 20.97 6.14 8.87
N GLY A 47 21.29 5.68 10.09
CA GLY A 47 21.07 4.30 10.52
C GLY A 47 19.60 3.98 10.84
N TRP A 48 19.13 2.81 10.38
CA TRP A 48 17.82 2.19 10.64
C TRP A 48 17.48 1.93 12.13
N ARG A 49 18.36 2.29 13.06
CA ARG A 49 18.26 1.95 14.49
C ARG A 49 17.58 3.02 15.35
N GLY A 50 17.59 4.29 14.92
CA GLY A 50 16.80 5.35 15.55
C GLY A 50 15.40 5.44 14.96
N ASN A 51 14.42 4.72 15.53
CA ASN A 51 13.04 4.72 15.04
C ASN A 51 12.17 5.70 15.83
N GLY A 52 11.86 6.84 15.23
CA GLY A 52 10.98 7.90 15.72
C GLY A 52 10.67 8.89 14.59
N ILE A 53 9.78 9.85 14.82
CA ILE A 53 9.40 10.85 13.81
C ILE A 53 10.53 11.86 13.62
N LYS A 54 11.26 11.70 12.52
CA LYS A 54 12.40 12.55 12.15
C LYS A 54 11.94 13.72 11.28
N THR A 55 11.96 14.91 11.85
CA THR A 55 11.69 16.18 11.18
C THR A 55 12.82 17.15 11.51
N PRO A 56 13.12 18.16 10.68
CA PRO A 56 14.17 19.12 10.99
C PRO A 56 14.05 19.78 12.37
N SER A 57 12.82 19.96 12.86
CA SER A 57 12.55 20.48 14.21
C SER A 57 12.76 19.45 15.33
N THR A 58 12.43 18.18 15.12
CA THR A 58 12.63 17.14 16.16
C THR A 58 14.08 16.70 16.30
N LEU A 59 14.93 17.03 15.33
CA LEU A 59 16.35 16.66 15.32
C LEU A 59 17.27 17.74 15.92
N ARG A 60 16.74 18.87 16.42
CA ARG A 60 17.58 20.00 16.89
C ARG A 60 18.27 19.73 18.23
N SER A 61 17.58 19.04 19.12
CA SER A 61 18.08 18.71 20.46
C SER A 61 17.31 17.54 21.05
N GLU A 62 17.87 16.87 22.06
CA GLU A 62 17.19 15.79 22.80
C GLU A 62 15.83 16.22 23.38
N GLN A 63 15.73 17.47 23.85
CA GLN A 63 14.47 18.01 24.36
C GLN A 63 13.41 18.11 23.27
N THR A 64 13.76 18.67 22.11
CA THR A 64 12.84 18.77 20.95
C THR A 64 12.48 17.41 20.35
N TRP A 65 13.41 16.44 20.41
CA TRP A 65 13.19 15.04 20.02
C TRP A 65 12.13 14.37 20.88
N ARG A 66 12.28 14.45 22.21
CA ARG A 66 11.33 13.87 23.17
C ARG A 66 9.96 14.54 23.09
N ALA A 67 9.92 15.87 23.03
CA ALA A 67 8.68 16.64 22.96
C ALA A 67 7.87 16.30 21.68
N GLY A 68 8.52 16.30 20.51
CA GLY A 68 7.85 16.00 19.25
C GLY A 68 7.36 14.55 19.16
N ASN A 69 8.19 13.58 19.55
CA ASN A 69 7.77 12.17 19.56
C ASN A 69 6.71 11.88 20.65
N GLY A 70 6.73 12.62 21.77
CA GLY A 70 5.69 12.57 22.79
C GLY A 70 4.33 13.03 22.25
N ALA A 71 4.30 14.14 21.51
CA ALA A 71 3.08 14.60 20.86
C ALA A 71 2.59 13.64 19.76
N ALA A 72 3.49 13.08 18.96
CA ALA A 72 3.16 12.06 17.96
C ALA A 72 2.55 10.80 18.61
N ALA A 73 3.12 10.32 19.72
CA ALA A 73 2.62 9.14 20.42
C ALA A 73 1.20 9.34 20.99
N ARG A 74 0.77 10.57 21.27
CA ARG A 74 -0.61 10.87 21.71
C ARG A 74 -1.64 10.66 20.61
N LEU A 75 -1.24 10.53 19.34
CA LEU A 75 -2.12 10.19 18.23
C LEU A 75 -2.44 8.69 18.14
N ALA A 76 -1.84 7.85 18.99
CA ALA A 76 -2.07 6.40 18.99
C ALA A 76 -3.56 5.99 18.98
N PRO A 77 -4.46 6.63 19.75
CA PRO A 77 -5.90 6.31 19.68
C PRO A 77 -6.50 6.51 18.29
N MET A 78 -6.04 7.52 17.54
CA MET A 78 -6.50 7.78 16.17
C MET A 78 -6.09 6.66 15.21
N TYR A 79 -4.85 6.14 15.34
CA TYR A 79 -4.40 4.97 14.59
C TYR A 79 -5.19 3.71 14.95
N VAL A 80 -5.52 3.51 16.23
CA VAL A 80 -6.34 2.38 16.67
C VAL A 80 -7.74 2.45 16.05
N LEU A 81 -8.41 3.60 16.15
CA LEU A 81 -9.74 3.80 15.56
C LEU A 81 -9.71 3.62 14.04
N PHE A 82 -8.70 4.17 13.37
CA PHE A 82 -8.50 4.00 11.94
C PHE A 82 -8.36 2.52 11.57
N ASN A 83 -7.47 1.78 12.23
CA ASN A 83 -7.26 0.36 11.96
C ASN A 83 -8.53 -0.46 12.22
N LEU A 84 -9.25 -0.20 13.33
CA LEU A 84 -10.51 -0.89 13.63
C LEU A 84 -11.56 -0.66 12.54
N ALA A 85 -11.72 0.57 12.06
CA ALA A 85 -12.65 0.89 10.98
C ALA A 85 -12.28 0.16 9.67
N VAL A 86 -10.99 0.16 9.31
CA VAL A 86 -10.49 -0.52 8.12
C VAL A 86 -10.66 -2.03 8.22
N VAL A 87 -10.29 -2.65 9.34
CA VAL A 87 -10.45 -4.09 9.56
C VAL A 87 -11.94 -4.47 9.48
N ALA A 88 -12.82 -3.70 10.13
CA ALA A 88 -14.27 -3.97 10.07
C ALA A 88 -14.80 -3.90 8.63
N ALA A 89 -14.40 -2.89 7.86
CA ALA A 89 -14.79 -2.74 6.46
C ALA A 89 -14.24 -3.88 5.58
N LEU A 90 -12.97 -4.26 5.76
CA LEU A 90 -12.33 -5.37 5.04
C LEU A 90 -13.02 -6.70 5.34
N VAL A 91 -13.29 -7.00 6.61
CA VAL A 91 -13.97 -8.23 7.04
C VAL A 91 -15.40 -8.28 6.48
N ALA A 92 -16.14 -7.18 6.53
CA ALA A 92 -17.50 -7.11 5.99
C ALA A 92 -17.54 -7.33 4.47
N ALA A 93 -16.61 -6.72 3.72
CA ALA A 93 -16.48 -6.92 2.27
C ALA A 93 -16.02 -8.36 1.92
N ALA A 94 -15.05 -8.89 2.67
CA ALA A 94 -14.51 -10.22 2.47
C ALA A 94 -15.53 -11.32 2.76
N ALA A 95 -16.33 -11.19 3.82
CA ALA A 95 -17.41 -12.12 4.16
C ALA A 95 -18.47 -12.23 3.05
N ARG A 96 -18.61 -11.18 2.23
CA ARG A 96 -19.48 -11.16 1.03
C ARG A 96 -18.78 -11.65 -0.25
N GLY A 97 -17.50 -12.02 -0.18
CA GLY A 97 -16.69 -12.44 -1.33
C GLY A 97 -16.32 -11.30 -2.29
N TRP A 98 -16.43 -10.05 -1.85
CA TRP A 98 -16.21 -8.88 -2.71
C TRP A 98 -14.73 -8.50 -2.81
N ARG A 99 -13.94 -9.34 -3.52
CA ARG A 99 -12.47 -9.18 -3.64
C ARG A 99 -12.05 -7.79 -4.13
N LEU A 100 -12.73 -7.27 -5.16
CA LEU A 100 -12.41 -5.93 -5.68
C LEU A 100 -12.64 -4.83 -4.64
N ILE A 101 -13.71 -4.95 -3.85
CA ILE A 101 -14.02 -3.99 -2.78
C ILE A 101 -12.99 -4.10 -1.65
N VAL A 102 -12.54 -5.31 -1.30
CA VAL A 102 -11.44 -5.52 -0.33
C VAL A 102 -10.17 -4.81 -0.81
N ALA A 103 -9.81 -4.94 -2.08
CA ALA A 103 -8.65 -4.25 -2.65
C ALA A 103 -8.79 -2.72 -2.64
N MET A 104 -9.98 -2.21 -3.00
CA MET A 104 -10.27 -0.77 -2.96
C MET A 104 -10.18 -0.22 -1.54
N ILE A 105 -10.79 -0.90 -0.55
CA ILE A 105 -10.69 -0.53 0.87
C ILE A 105 -9.22 -0.51 1.30
N GLY A 106 -8.45 -1.55 0.96
CA GLY A 106 -7.02 -1.62 1.28
C GLY A 106 -6.21 -0.47 0.69
N GLY A 107 -6.45 -0.14 -0.58
CA GLY A 107 -5.80 0.98 -1.27
C GLY A 107 -6.16 2.34 -0.65
N THR A 108 -7.45 2.60 -0.42
CA THR A 108 -7.91 3.84 0.23
C THR A 108 -7.41 3.94 1.66
N ALA A 109 -7.42 2.85 2.42
CA ALA A 109 -6.86 2.79 3.76
C ALA A 109 -5.37 3.10 3.77
N PHE A 110 -4.60 2.56 2.82
CA PHE A 110 -3.18 2.87 2.72
C PHE A 110 -2.92 4.37 2.50
N VAL A 111 -3.67 5.02 1.61
CA VAL A 111 -3.59 6.48 1.39
C VAL A 111 -3.96 7.26 2.65
N ALA A 112 -5.05 6.89 3.32
CA ALA A 112 -5.47 7.52 4.57
C ALA A 112 -4.43 7.34 5.70
N TRP A 113 -3.81 6.16 5.79
CA TRP A 113 -2.75 5.86 6.74
C TRP A 113 -1.52 6.76 6.51
N ILE A 114 -1.16 7.01 5.26
CA ILE A 114 -0.09 7.95 4.91
C ILE A 114 -0.46 9.39 5.30
N CYS A 115 -1.68 9.84 5.01
CA CYS A 115 -2.15 11.16 5.45
C CYS A 115 -2.03 11.29 6.97
N LEU A 116 -2.35 10.21 7.71
CA LEU A 116 -2.21 10.15 9.15
C LEU A 116 -0.74 10.24 9.60
N LEU A 117 0.20 9.61 8.88
CA LEU A 117 1.65 9.77 9.11
C LEU A 117 2.11 11.22 8.88
N ILE A 118 1.61 11.89 7.84
CA ILE A 118 1.94 13.30 7.56
C ILE A 118 1.42 14.19 8.69
N VAL A 119 0.17 14.00 9.13
CA VAL A 119 -0.40 14.72 10.29
C VAL A 119 0.44 14.49 11.54
N THR A 120 0.87 13.24 11.76
CA THR A 120 1.74 12.87 12.89
C THR A 120 3.07 13.63 12.83
N ALA A 121 3.68 13.73 11.65
CA ALA A 121 4.90 14.51 11.45
C ALA A 121 4.70 16.01 11.70
N VAL A 122 3.58 16.59 11.25
CA VAL A 122 3.24 17.99 11.48
C VAL A 122 3.04 18.28 12.97
N VAL A 123 2.28 17.43 13.67
CA VAL A 123 2.06 17.55 15.12
C VAL A 123 3.38 17.44 15.88
N ALA A 124 4.23 16.47 15.52
CA ALA A 124 5.57 16.33 16.10
C ALA A 124 6.42 17.59 15.88
N SER A 125 6.42 18.13 14.66
CA SER A 125 7.16 19.36 14.33
C SER A 125 6.67 20.58 15.10
N ARG A 126 5.34 20.72 15.29
CA ARG A 126 4.77 21.84 16.06
C ARG A 126 5.16 21.75 17.53
N ALA A 127 5.03 20.57 18.14
CA ALA A 127 5.41 20.35 19.53
C ALA A 127 6.91 20.54 19.76
N ALA A 128 7.76 20.11 18.83
CA ALA A 128 9.20 20.32 18.90
C ALA A 128 9.59 21.81 18.87
N ARG A 129 8.91 22.63 18.06
CA ARG A 129 9.14 24.09 18.01
C ARG A 129 8.69 24.77 19.31
N ALA A 130 7.52 24.40 19.83
CA ALA A 130 7.05 24.95 21.10
C ALA A 130 8.02 24.67 22.26
N ALA A 131 8.68 23.50 22.26
CA ALA A 131 9.69 23.15 23.25
C ALA A 131 11.05 23.85 23.05
N SER A 132 11.33 24.41 21.87
CA SER A 132 12.55 25.19 21.63
C SER A 132 12.43 26.67 22.02
N ASP A 133 11.20 27.18 22.16
CA ASP A 133 10.91 28.57 22.47
C ASP A 133 10.87 28.85 23.99
N ASP A 134 11.25 27.87 24.82
CA ASP A 134 11.27 27.99 26.28
C ASP A 134 12.39 28.98 26.72
N PRO A 135 12.12 30.01 27.55
CA PRO A 135 12.96 31.22 27.68
C PRO A 135 14.32 31.05 28.36
N ALA A 136 14.68 29.84 28.84
CA ALA A 136 15.88 29.63 29.65
C ALA A 136 17.21 29.65 28.85
N GLY A 137 17.20 30.03 27.57
CA GLY A 137 18.39 29.99 26.71
C GLY A 137 18.42 31.00 25.54
N GLN A 138 18.17 32.29 25.79
CA GLN A 138 18.50 33.38 24.82
C GLN A 138 20.04 33.45 24.59
N ARG A 139 20.64 33.76 23.43
CA ARG A 139 20.33 34.11 22.00
C ARG A 139 21.71 34.28 21.26
N PRO A 140 21.89 34.76 19.98
CA PRO A 140 20.99 35.25 18.90
C PRO A 140 21.19 34.47 17.56
N ALA A 141 20.54 34.68 16.41
CA ALA A 141 19.87 35.82 15.80
C ALA A 141 18.69 35.37 14.91
N VAL A 142 17.66 36.20 14.89
CA VAL A 142 16.49 36.10 14.03
C VAL A 142 16.89 36.60 12.64
N ALA A 143 16.94 35.70 11.66
CA ALA A 143 16.76 36.10 10.27
C ALA A 143 15.25 36.26 10.04
N GLU A 144 14.84 37.49 9.74
CA GLU A 144 13.49 37.86 9.31
C GLU A 144 12.97 36.90 8.23
N LEU A 145 11.97 36.09 8.58
CA LEU A 145 11.14 35.41 7.59
C LEU A 145 10.03 36.37 7.17
N ARG A 146 10.34 37.12 6.10
CA ARG A 146 9.40 37.94 5.34
C ARG A 146 8.23 37.07 4.89
N PRO A 147 6.96 37.43 5.17
CA PRO A 147 5.82 36.70 4.65
C PRO A 147 5.58 37.14 3.21
N THR A 148 6.11 36.39 2.25
CA THR A 148 5.75 36.56 0.83
C THR A 148 4.77 35.50 0.39
N GLY A 149 3.56 35.95 0.05
CA GLY A 149 2.98 35.63 -1.25
C GLY A 149 2.18 34.35 -1.36
N HIS A 150 0.96 34.51 -1.86
CA HIS A 150 0.07 33.43 -2.28
C HIS A 150 0.71 32.50 -3.32
N ALA A 151 0.33 31.22 -3.26
CA ALA A 151 0.63 30.14 -4.21
C ALA A 151 2.12 29.76 -4.38
N ALA A 152 2.75 29.21 -3.33
CA ALA A 152 4.03 28.52 -3.49
C ALA A 152 3.82 27.20 -4.27
N PRO A 153 4.59 26.91 -5.33
CA PRO A 153 4.57 25.60 -5.99
C PRO A 153 4.89 24.52 -4.95
N VAL A 154 4.18 23.39 -5.04
CA VAL A 154 4.37 22.22 -4.15
C VAL A 154 5.87 21.97 -3.98
N SER A 155 6.38 22.18 -2.76
CA SER A 155 7.81 22.04 -2.46
C SER A 155 8.33 20.71 -3.02
N GLY A 156 9.51 20.72 -3.65
CA GLY A 156 10.08 19.52 -4.28
C GLY A 156 10.18 18.32 -3.32
N ARG A 157 10.24 18.56 -2.01
CA ARG A 157 10.19 17.53 -0.98
C ARG A 157 8.81 16.89 -0.84
N THR A 158 7.75 17.68 -0.92
CA THR A 158 6.36 17.19 -0.91
C THR A 158 6.07 16.38 -2.18
N GLY A 159 6.58 16.81 -3.34
CA GLY A 159 6.48 16.07 -4.59
C GLY A 159 7.16 14.70 -4.54
N THR A 160 8.36 14.62 -3.94
CA THR A 160 9.07 13.33 -3.77
C THR A 160 8.36 12.40 -2.80
N ILE A 161 7.82 12.92 -1.69
CA ILE A 161 7.03 12.12 -0.73
C ILE A 161 5.79 11.55 -1.42
N LEU A 162 5.04 12.40 -2.15
CA LEU A 162 3.86 11.98 -2.91
C LEU A 162 4.21 10.92 -3.97
N GLY A 163 5.33 11.11 -4.68
CA GLY A 163 5.81 10.13 -5.64
C GLY A 163 6.04 8.76 -5.02
N TRP A 164 6.71 8.68 -3.86
CA TRP A 164 6.95 7.40 -3.18
C TRP A 164 5.69 6.72 -2.66
N ILE A 165 4.71 7.52 -2.22
CA ILE A 165 3.37 7.05 -1.85
C ILE A 165 2.70 6.39 -3.05
N CYS A 166 2.68 7.09 -4.19
CA CYS A 166 2.12 6.58 -5.44
C CYS A 166 2.87 5.32 -5.89
N ALA A 167 4.20 5.32 -5.84
CA ALA A 167 5.04 4.18 -6.22
C ALA A 167 4.75 2.94 -5.37
N PHE A 168 4.62 3.10 -4.04
CA PHE A 168 4.30 1.98 -3.15
C PHE A 168 2.90 1.44 -3.42
N ALA A 169 1.90 2.31 -3.56
CA ALA A 169 0.54 1.90 -3.90
C ALA A 169 0.48 1.18 -5.26
N ALA A 170 1.24 1.67 -6.24
CA ALA A 170 1.37 1.10 -7.57
C ALA A 170 2.01 -0.30 -7.54
N CYS A 171 3.08 -0.50 -6.76
CA CYS A 171 3.66 -1.84 -6.54
C CYS A 171 2.69 -2.78 -5.81
N GLY A 172 1.94 -2.28 -4.83
CA GLY A 172 0.89 -3.04 -4.15
C GLY A 172 -0.20 -3.53 -5.11
N LEU A 173 -0.62 -2.68 -6.06
CA LEU A 173 -1.55 -3.07 -7.12
C LEU A 173 -1.01 -4.21 -7.99
N LEU A 174 0.27 -4.16 -8.39
CA LEU A 174 0.89 -5.23 -9.17
C LEU A 174 0.92 -6.56 -8.41
N LEU A 175 1.27 -6.53 -7.12
CA LEU A 175 1.26 -7.72 -6.27
C LEU A 175 -0.15 -8.29 -6.10
N TYR A 176 -1.15 -7.42 -5.93
CA TYR A 176 -2.56 -7.83 -5.85
C TYR A 176 -3.03 -8.49 -7.16
N LEU A 177 -2.71 -7.89 -8.31
CA LEU A 177 -3.04 -8.45 -9.62
C LEU A 177 -2.36 -9.81 -9.82
N PHE A 178 -1.07 -9.91 -9.51
CA PHE A 178 -0.31 -11.15 -9.62
C PHE A 178 -0.92 -12.25 -8.75
N GLY A 179 -1.16 -11.96 -7.47
CA GLY A 179 -1.77 -12.92 -6.54
C GLY A 179 -3.16 -13.33 -6.99
N THR A 180 -3.97 -12.41 -7.53
CA THR A 180 -5.30 -12.71 -8.08
C THR A 180 -5.24 -13.67 -9.27
N ILE A 181 -4.23 -13.53 -10.14
CA ILE A 181 -4.03 -14.42 -11.29
C ILE A 181 -3.57 -15.81 -10.84
N VAL A 182 -2.59 -15.88 -9.93
CA VAL A 182 -2.11 -17.14 -9.36
C VAL A 182 -3.24 -17.88 -8.65
N ASP A 183 -4.01 -17.18 -7.82
CA ASP A 183 -5.18 -17.72 -7.13
C ASP A 183 -6.21 -18.26 -8.10
N GLY A 184 -6.55 -17.48 -9.13
CA GLY A 184 -7.51 -17.89 -10.16
C GLY A 184 -7.04 -19.13 -10.91
N TYR A 185 -5.75 -19.18 -11.26
CA TYR A 185 -5.14 -20.35 -11.86
C TYR A 185 -5.25 -21.58 -10.96
N LEU A 186 -4.77 -21.50 -9.71
CA LEU A 186 -4.80 -22.63 -8.77
C LEU A 186 -6.21 -23.16 -8.53
N LEU A 187 -7.20 -22.27 -8.35
CA LEU A 187 -8.59 -22.69 -8.21
C LEU A 187 -9.14 -23.34 -9.48
N ALA A 188 -8.70 -22.88 -10.65
CA ALA A 188 -9.13 -23.44 -11.93
C ALA A 188 -8.56 -24.84 -12.19
N ILE A 189 -7.27 -25.09 -11.92
CA ILE A 189 -6.67 -26.43 -12.13
C ILE A 189 -7.29 -27.47 -11.18
N HIS A 190 -7.64 -27.07 -9.97
CA HIS A 190 -8.22 -27.98 -8.98
C HIS A 190 -9.76 -28.06 -9.03
N HIS A 191 -10.40 -27.48 -10.05
CA HIS A 191 -11.86 -27.46 -10.18
C HIS A 191 -12.59 -26.91 -8.94
N ARG A 192 -11.97 -25.97 -8.21
CA ARG A 192 -12.53 -25.36 -6.99
C ARG A 192 -13.19 -24.01 -7.25
N LEU A 193 -12.95 -23.39 -8.41
CA LEU A 193 -13.59 -22.14 -8.78
C LEU A 193 -15.01 -22.40 -9.26
N GLN A 194 -16.02 -22.31 -8.40
CA GLN A 194 -17.42 -22.48 -8.78
C GLN A 194 -17.91 -21.36 -9.71
N PRO A 195 -18.88 -21.63 -10.62
CA PRO A 195 -19.55 -20.61 -11.42
C PRO A 195 -20.07 -19.48 -10.54
N ASN A 196 -19.71 -18.26 -10.88
CA ASN A 196 -20.05 -17.07 -10.10
C ASN A 196 -20.09 -15.84 -11.01
N SER A 197 -20.66 -14.75 -10.49
CA SER A 197 -20.84 -13.51 -11.24
C SER A 197 -19.72 -12.49 -11.04
N THR A 198 -18.70 -12.75 -10.22
CA THR A 198 -17.76 -11.72 -9.74
C THR A 198 -16.30 -11.97 -10.11
N PHE A 199 -15.91 -13.21 -10.41
CA PHE A 199 -14.52 -13.61 -10.61
C PHE A 199 -14.37 -14.71 -11.66
N GLY A 200 -13.44 -14.50 -12.60
CA GLY A 200 -13.14 -15.42 -13.70
C GLY A 200 -13.56 -14.92 -15.08
N PHE A 201 -13.30 -15.76 -16.09
CA PHE A 201 -13.69 -15.57 -17.49
C PHE A 201 -15.17 -15.91 -17.67
N ARG A 202 -16.00 -14.88 -17.73
CA ARG A 202 -17.46 -15.01 -17.67
C ARG A 202 -18.03 -14.80 -19.07
N ASP A 203 -18.19 -15.91 -19.78
CA ASP A 203 -18.87 -15.96 -21.07
C ASP A 203 -20.17 -16.81 -20.95
N PRO A 204 -21.26 -16.48 -21.67
CA PRO A 204 -22.47 -17.30 -21.69
C PRO A 204 -22.21 -18.77 -22.03
N VAL A 205 -21.29 -19.06 -22.96
CA VAL A 205 -20.89 -20.43 -23.30
C VAL A 205 -20.18 -21.09 -22.13
N ALA A 206 -19.22 -20.41 -21.50
CA ALA A 206 -18.48 -20.93 -20.36
C ALA A 206 -19.39 -21.23 -19.16
N SER A 207 -20.46 -20.46 -18.97
CA SER A 207 -21.41 -20.64 -17.86
C SER A 207 -22.53 -21.67 -18.14
N SER A 208 -22.61 -22.23 -19.35
CA SER A 208 -23.67 -23.16 -19.74
C SER A 208 -23.64 -24.51 -19.00
N CYS A 209 -22.46 -25.01 -18.64
CA CYS A 209 -22.30 -26.23 -17.84
C CYS A 209 -20.95 -26.26 -17.10
N LEU A 210 -20.84 -27.08 -16.05
CA LEU A 210 -19.64 -27.18 -15.19
C LEU A 210 -18.34 -27.51 -15.97
N PRO A 211 -18.33 -28.50 -16.90
CA PRO A 211 -17.13 -28.84 -17.66
C PRO A 211 -16.58 -27.67 -18.47
N ARG A 212 -17.45 -26.94 -19.17
CA ARG A 212 -17.09 -25.74 -19.95
C ARG A 212 -16.57 -24.62 -19.07
N TRP A 213 -17.20 -24.41 -17.92
CA TRP A 213 -16.77 -23.39 -16.95
C TRP A 213 -15.33 -23.65 -16.53
N TYR A 214 -15.02 -24.85 -16.06
CA TYR A 214 -13.66 -25.17 -15.60
C TYR A 214 -12.63 -25.13 -16.73
N ALA A 215 -12.99 -25.60 -17.93
CA ALA A 215 -12.12 -25.54 -19.09
C ALA A 215 -11.76 -24.10 -19.47
N ALA A 216 -12.76 -23.21 -19.49
CA ALA A 216 -12.58 -21.77 -19.75
C ALA A 216 -11.68 -21.11 -18.70
N GLN A 217 -11.96 -21.33 -17.41
CA GLN A 217 -11.16 -20.75 -16.33
C GLN A 217 -9.71 -21.22 -16.39
N ARG A 218 -9.49 -22.52 -16.60
CA ARG A 218 -8.14 -23.09 -16.69
C ARG A 218 -7.38 -22.49 -17.85
N ALA A 219 -7.98 -22.44 -19.04
CA ALA A 219 -7.36 -21.88 -20.24
C ALA A 219 -7.03 -20.39 -20.06
N GLY A 220 -8.00 -19.59 -19.63
CA GLY A 220 -7.82 -18.15 -19.45
C GLY A 220 -6.79 -17.81 -18.37
N PHE A 221 -6.85 -18.44 -17.19
CA PHE A 221 -5.88 -18.15 -16.13
C PHE A 221 -4.48 -18.69 -16.44
N THR A 222 -4.35 -19.76 -17.23
CA THR A 222 -3.04 -20.21 -17.74
C THR A 222 -2.40 -19.13 -18.61
N TRP A 223 -3.16 -18.57 -19.56
CA TRP A 223 -2.70 -17.48 -20.40
C TRP A 223 -2.36 -16.23 -19.60
N MET A 224 -3.17 -15.86 -18.61
CA MET A 224 -2.87 -14.73 -17.73
C MET A 224 -1.60 -14.96 -16.89
N LEU A 225 -1.41 -16.17 -16.35
CA LEU A 225 -0.27 -16.47 -15.50
C LEU A 225 1.04 -16.48 -16.28
N PHE A 226 1.10 -17.16 -17.43
CA PHE A 226 2.34 -17.25 -18.20
C PHE A 226 2.56 -16.04 -19.13
N GLY A 227 1.48 -15.47 -19.67
CA GLY A 227 1.54 -14.28 -20.51
C GLY A 227 1.77 -13.01 -19.69
N TYR A 228 0.86 -12.67 -18.78
CA TYR A 228 0.95 -11.42 -18.00
C TYR A 228 1.73 -11.58 -16.69
N GLY A 229 1.74 -12.75 -16.06
CA GLY A 229 2.49 -12.97 -14.83
C GLY A 229 4.00 -12.78 -15.01
N THR A 230 4.56 -13.11 -16.18
CA THR A 230 5.96 -12.81 -16.50
C THR A 230 6.22 -11.31 -16.57
N VAL A 231 5.34 -10.55 -17.24
CA VAL A 231 5.38 -9.08 -17.29
C VAL A 231 5.30 -8.47 -15.88
N LEU A 232 4.43 -9.01 -15.02
CA LEU A 232 4.31 -8.57 -13.62
C LEU A 232 5.58 -8.82 -12.81
N VAL A 233 6.18 -10.01 -12.92
CA VAL A 233 7.44 -10.35 -12.24
C VAL A 233 8.59 -9.45 -12.73
N THR A 234 8.69 -9.23 -14.04
CA THR A 234 9.69 -8.32 -14.61
C THR A 234 9.47 -6.88 -14.11
N SER A 235 8.23 -6.40 -14.11
CA SER A 235 7.89 -5.06 -13.63
C SER A 235 8.22 -4.88 -12.16
N LEU A 236 7.86 -5.83 -11.29
CA LEU A 236 8.22 -5.81 -9.87
C LEU A 236 9.74 -5.81 -9.65
N SER A 237 10.47 -6.61 -10.43
CA SER A 237 11.94 -6.66 -10.38
C SER A 237 12.57 -5.33 -10.80
N LEU A 238 12.02 -4.70 -11.83
CA LEU A 238 12.45 -3.36 -12.27
C LEU A 238 12.10 -2.28 -11.25
N CYS A 239 10.91 -2.31 -10.63
CA CYS A 239 10.55 -1.42 -9.53
C CYS A 239 11.54 -1.53 -8.37
N ALA A 240 11.91 -2.75 -7.98
CA ALA A 240 12.93 -2.98 -6.96
C ALA A 240 14.29 -2.41 -7.37
N ALA A 241 14.73 -2.64 -8.62
CA ALA A 241 15.98 -2.10 -9.14
C ALA A 241 16.00 -0.56 -9.17
N VAL A 242 14.90 0.08 -9.58
CA VAL A 242 14.71 1.54 -9.58
C VAL A 242 14.79 2.08 -8.15
N ALA A 243 14.16 1.40 -7.18
CA ALA A 243 14.21 1.78 -5.78
C ALA A 243 15.62 1.64 -5.16
N ILE A 244 16.32 0.53 -5.42
CA ILE A 244 17.69 0.30 -4.96
C ILE A 244 18.65 1.37 -5.52
N LYS A 245 18.49 1.72 -6.81
CA LYS A 245 19.27 2.77 -7.48
C LYS A 245 18.84 4.19 -7.08
N ARG A 246 17.89 4.33 -6.15
CA ARG A 246 17.38 5.62 -5.65
C ARG A 246 16.90 6.56 -6.77
N ARG A 247 16.34 6.00 -7.84
CA ARG A 247 15.77 6.77 -8.94
C ARG A 247 14.45 7.42 -8.54
N SER A 248 13.94 8.28 -9.42
CA SER A 248 12.70 9.01 -9.17
C SER A 248 11.55 8.02 -8.94
N PRO A 249 10.71 8.21 -7.90
CA PRO A 249 9.56 7.35 -7.68
C PRO A 249 8.50 7.47 -8.79
N TRP A 250 8.54 8.53 -9.58
CA TRP A 250 7.69 8.68 -10.76
C TRP A 250 8.01 7.67 -11.86
N ASP A 251 9.27 7.22 -11.96
CA ASP A 251 9.67 6.16 -12.89
C ASP A 251 8.95 4.85 -12.55
N ILE A 252 8.78 4.56 -11.25
CA ILE A 252 8.02 3.40 -10.76
C ILE A 252 6.55 3.53 -11.14
N CYS A 253 5.96 4.72 -10.95
CA CYS A 253 4.56 4.96 -11.30
C CYS A 253 4.30 4.80 -12.80
N LEU A 254 5.19 5.34 -13.65
CA LEU A 254 5.10 5.21 -15.11
C LEU A 254 5.27 3.75 -15.55
N LEU A 255 6.23 3.03 -14.95
CA LEU A 255 6.43 1.61 -15.23
C LEU A 255 5.19 0.79 -14.86
N VAL A 256 4.62 1.02 -13.67
CA VAL A 256 3.39 0.32 -13.24
C VAL A 256 2.22 0.68 -14.15
N LEU A 257 2.05 1.94 -14.53
CA LEU A 257 1.00 2.35 -15.47
C LEU A 257 1.14 1.62 -16.81
N GLY A 258 2.34 1.57 -17.37
CA GLY A 258 2.62 0.80 -18.59
C GLY A 258 2.32 -0.69 -18.42
N THR A 259 2.67 -1.26 -17.26
CA THR A 259 2.38 -2.65 -16.92
C THR A 259 0.86 -2.91 -16.91
N VAL A 260 0.08 -2.03 -16.27
CA VAL A 260 -1.38 -2.13 -16.24
C VAL A 260 -2.01 -1.94 -17.63
N LEU A 261 -1.42 -1.12 -18.52
CA LEU A 261 -1.89 -1.04 -19.90
C LEU A 261 -1.67 -2.35 -20.67
N VAL A 262 -0.52 -3.02 -20.45
CA VAL A 262 -0.26 -4.34 -21.03
C VAL A 262 -1.27 -5.38 -20.55
N LEU A 263 -1.77 -5.29 -19.31
CA LEU A 263 -2.85 -6.16 -18.81
C LEU A 263 -4.05 -6.14 -19.76
N VAL A 264 -4.51 -4.96 -20.16
CA VAL A 264 -5.68 -4.80 -21.04
C VAL A 264 -5.46 -5.53 -22.36
N VAL A 265 -4.25 -5.44 -22.92
CA VAL A 265 -3.87 -6.11 -24.16
C VAL A 265 -3.81 -7.64 -23.99
N VAL A 266 -3.36 -8.16 -22.85
CA VAL A 266 -3.28 -9.62 -22.60
C VAL A 266 -4.65 -10.22 -22.21
N LEU A 267 -5.51 -9.44 -21.58
CA LEU A 267 -6.82 -9.91 -21.10
C LEU A 267 -7.75 -10.28 -22.25
N VAL A 268 -7.64 -9.59 -23.40
CA VAL A 268 -8.43 -9.88 -24.61
C VAL A 268 -8.08 -11.26 -25.21
N PRO A 269 -6.82 -11.58 -25.57
CA PRO A 269 -6.43 -12.92 -26.00
C PRO A 269 -6.75 -14.01 -24.97
N ALA A 270 -6.54 -13.75 -23.68
CA ALA A 270 -6.87 -14.71 -22.62
C ALA A 270 -8.37 -15.03 -22.59
N GLY A 271 -9.22 -14.01 -22.78
CA GLY A 271 -10.67 -14.17 -22.90
C GLY A 271 -11.09 -14.95 -24.15
N ILE A 272 -10.54 -14.61 -25.32
CA ILE A 272 -10.81 -15.30 -26.59
C ILE A 272 -10.41 -16.78 -26.50
N HIS A 273 -9.27 -17.07 -25.89
CA HIS A 273 -8.81 -18.44 -25.73
C HIS A 273 -9.68 -19.22 -24.73
N ALA A 274 -10.09 -18.59 -23.63
CA ALA A 274 -11.03 -19.18 -22.68
C ALA A 274 -12.37 -19.56 -23.34
N ASP A 275 -12.93 -18.68 -24.18
CA ASP A 275 -14.18 -18.94 -24.91
C ASP A 275 -14.00 -20.06 -25.95
N THR A 276 -12.93 -20.00 -26.76
CA THR A 276 -12.63 -21.05 -27.75
C THR A 276 -12.56 -22.44 -27.11
N VAL A 277 -11.87 -22.57 -25.98
CA VAL A 277 -11.77 -23.84 -25.25
C VAL A 277 -13.11 -24.25 -24.65
N ALA A 278 -13.91 -23.31 -24.14
CA ALA A 278 -15.25 -23.60 -23.64
C ALA A 278 -16.16 -24.21 -24.71
N ARG A 279 -16.13 -23.68 -25.94
CA ARG A 279 -16.93 -24.20 -27.07
C ARG A 279 -16.52 -25.60 -27.51
N ALA A 280 -15.24 -25.93 -27.38
CA ALA A 280 -14.70 -27.23 -27.76
C ALA A 280 -15.03 -28.36 -26.77
N VAL A 281 -15.46 -28.03 -25.54
CA VAL A 281 -15.78 -29.02 -24.51
C VAL A 281 -17.28 -29.33 -24.52
N PRO A 282 -17.68 -30.62 -24.60
CA PRO A 282 -19.07 -31.01 -24.48
C PRO A 282 -19.59 -30.85 -23.05
N CYS A 283 -20.90 -30.61 -22.94
CA CYS A 283 -21.68 -30.93 -21.77
C CYS A 283 -22.21 -32.36 -21.97
#